data_AF-A0A813A0E5-F1
#
_entry.id   AF-A0A813A0E5-F1
#
_cell.length_a   1.000
_cell.length_b   1.000
_cell.length_c   1.000
_cell.angle_alpha   90.00
_cell.angle_beta   90.00
_cell.angle_gamma   90.00
#
_symmetry.space_group_name_H-M   'P 1'
#
loop_
_entity.id
_entity.type
_entity.pdbx_description
1 polymer ?
#
loop_
_entity_poly.entity_id
_entity_poly.type
_entity_poly.pdbx_seq_one_letter_code
_entity_poly.pdbx_strand_id
1 'polypeptide(L)'
;MADRSFRGFALALLVLCLCSGAPPCLLLHGNGRAVFRGSVGRLRGPAWAELCEEILDFRSQEWRWSLRLRDGRAVLAEGSEERGFLVDHCLLPEALLLGNLAMPKEVGVTETALAGKALEATVDISRNREVFQELPFLVADRSDLARSRLAAFRDLQAHPEGERLQSAFEELTTGGLEGKCMEEAAHLADSQNSVEEIARVLARWQCNSQRMSVPPASGLYRLHSFLQHSCAPNCAVGVLFSTGEVLVRAIRDICKGELLTRNYEREAFLELQYSERQQHLLQTRGFACLCERCTRESGEKKLEYGGKLTADSDKSARFSS
;
A
#
# COMPACT_ATOMS: atom_id res chain seq x y z
N MET A 1 3.33 -56.80 -2.96
CA MET A 1 4.25 -56.85 -4.12
C MET A 1 3.39 -56.47 -5.32
N ALA A 2 3.47 -55.24 -5.81
CA ALA A 2 4.53 -54.74 -6.69
C ALA A 2 4.36 -55.25 -8.13
N ASP A 3 3.88 -54.36 -8.99
CA ASP A 3 4.40 -54.26 -10.35
C ASP A 3 4.80 -52.80 -10.61
N ARG A 4 5.97 -52.62 -11.22
CA ARG A 4 6.62 -51.35 -11.56
C ARG A 4 7.30 -51.53 -12.92
N SER A 5 6.60 -51.28 -14.01
CA SER A 5 7.21 -51.23 -15.34
C SER A 5 7.67 -49.81 -15.68
N PHE A 6 8.87 -49.46 -15.23
CA PHE A 6 9.53 -48.17 -15.46
C PHE A 6 10.10 -48.11 -16.90
N ARG A 7 9.57 -47.24 -17.77
CA ARG A 7 10.17 -46.80 -19.05
C ARG A 7 9.65 -45.40 -19.39
N GLY A 8 10.46 -44.37 -19.68
CA GLY A 8 11.92 -44.26 -19.61
C GLY A 8 12.36 -42.79 -19.61
N PHE A 9 13.57 -42.52 -19.10
CA PHE A 9 14.15 -41.16 -18.96
C PHE A 9 15.19 -40.91 -20.05
N ALA A 10 15.08 -39.79 -20.78
CA ALA A 10 16.15 -38.96 -21.39
C ALA A 10 15.57 -38.09 -22.53
N LEU A 11 16.02 -36.88 -22.89
CA LEU A 11 16.80 -35.76 -22.31
C LEU A 11 17.14 -34.83 -23.50
N ALA A 12 16.53 -33.64 -23.62
CA ALA A 12 17.00 -32.46 -24.40
C ALA A 12 15.89 -31.36 -24.28
N LEU A 13 16.02 -30.20 -23.60
CA LEU A 13 16.93 -29.04 -23.78
C LEU A 13 16.89 -28.49 -25.24
N LEU A 14 16.67 -27.20 -25.51
CA LEU A 14 17.15 -26.01 -24.78
C LEU A 14 16.32 -24.74 -25.11
N VAL A 15 16.62 -23.64 -24.40
CA VAL A 15 16.20 -22.23 -24.59
C VAL A 15 14.83 -21.86 -23.97
N LEU A 16 14.71 -20.88 -23.06
CA LEU A 16 15.72 -20.18 -22.24
C LEU A 16 15.10 -19.71 -20.89
N CYS A 17 15.67 -20.13 -19.76
CA CYS A 17 15.32 -19.64 -18.42
C CYS A 17 16.56 -19.07 -17.70
N LEU A 18 16.97 -17.85 -18.08
CA LEU A 18 18.00 -17.06 -17.39
C LEU A 18 17.72 -15.55 -17.54
N CYS A 19 16.70 -15.04 -16.86
CA CYS A 19 16.55 -13.63 -16.46
C CYS A 19 15.34 -13.49 -15.51
N SER A 20 15.43 -12.59 -14.51
CA SER A 20 14.39 -12.27 -13.50
C SER A 20 13.72 -13.47 -12.78
N GLY A 21 14.34 -13.95 -11.70
CA GLY A 21 13.74 -14.99 -10.86
C GLY A 21 12.64 -14.48 -9.91
N ALA A 22 11.39 -14.85 -10.16
CA ALA A 22 10.32 -15.12 -9.18
C ALA A 22 9.06 -15.67 -9.90
N PRO A 23 8.31 -16.64 -9.36
CA PRO A 23 7.05 -17.10 -9.96
C PRO A 23 5.93 -16.05 -9.77
N PRO A 24 5.16 -15.70 -10.81
CA PRO A 24 4.18 -14.61 -10.75
C PRO A 24 2.75 -15.09 -10.43
N CYS A 25 2.48 -15.50 -9.18
CA CYS A 25 1.13 -15.46 -8.58
C CYS A 25 1.18 -15.84 -7.08
N LEU A 26 1.33 -14.84 -6.21
CA LEU A 26 1.36 -15.06 -4.76
C LEU A 26 0.58 -14.03 -3.91
N LEU A 27 -0.02 -13.02 -4.55
CA LEU A 27 -1.02 -12.15 -3.89
C LEU A 27 -2.42 -12.78 -3.83
N LEU A 28 -2.67 -13.81 -4.66
CA LEU A 28 -3.95 -14.50 -4.78
C LEU A 28 -3.91 -15.95 -4.26
N HIS A 29 -2.79 -16.34 -3.63
CA HIS A 29 -2.54 -17.70 -3.13
C HIS A 29 -2.21 -17.67 -1.63
N GLY A 30 -3.26 -17.68 -0.82
CA GLY A 30 -3.18 -17.93 0.63
C GLY A 30 -4.28 -18.91 1.04
N ASN A 31 -3.94 -19.89 1.88
CA ASN A 31 -4.86 -20.95 2.33
C ASN A 31 -6.09 -20.36 3.07
N GLY A 32 -7.20 -20.11 2.35
CA GLY A 32 -8.53 -19.98 2.94
C GLY A 32 -9.24 -18.62 2.90
N ARG A 33 -8.73 -17.60 2.18
CA ARG A 33 -9.42 -16.35 1.79
C ARG A 33 -8.63 -15.70 0.64
N ALA A 34 -8.95 -15.93 -0.63
CA ALA A 34 -10.13 -15.52 -1.41
C ALA A 34 -9.95 -14.14 -2.08
N VAL A 35 -10.01 -14.13 -3.41
CA VAL A 35 -10.44 -12.93 -4.14
C VAL A 35 -11.89 -12.69 -3.73
N PHE A 36 -12.16 -11.53 -3.14
CA PHE A 36 -13.47 -11.20 -2.61
C PHE A 36 -14.51 -11.02 -3.73
N ARG A 37 -15.79 -11.17 -3.42
CA ARG A 37 -16.84 -11.02 -4.44
C ARG A 37 -16.88 -9.56 -4.90
N GLY A 38 -17.04 -9.32 -6.20
CA GLY A 38 -16.94 -7.97 -6.78
C GLY A 38 -15.51 -7.40 -6.82
N SER A 39 -14.47 -8.18 -6.51
CA SER A 39 -13.10 -7.73 -6.80
C SER A 39 -12.90 -7.63 -8.31
N VAL A 40 -12.43 -6.46 -8.76
CA VAL A 40 -12.15 -6.16 -10.17
C VAL A 40 -10.64 -6.09 -10.34
N GLY A 41 -10.10 -6.67 -11.40
CA GLY A 41 -8.65 -6.59 -11.64
C GLY A 41 -8.27 -7.03 -13.05
N ARG A 42 -7.17 -6.47 -13.55
CA ARG A 42 -6.60 -6.86 -14.83
C ARG A 42 -5.43 -7.84 -14.61
N LEU A 43 -5.47 -8.94 -15.36
CA LEU A 43 -4.44 -9.96 -15.39
C LEU A 43 -3.66 -9.87 -16.70
N ARG A 44 -2.34 -9.63 -16.62
CA ARG A 44 -1.40 -9.86 -17.74
C ARG A 44 -1.17 -11.38 -17.86
N GLY A 45 -1.44 -11.91 -19.06
CA GLY A 45 -1.40 -13.34 -19.35
C GLY A 45 -1.68 -13.64 -20.83
N PRO A 46 -2.12 -14.86 -21.17
CA PRO A 46 -2.60 -15.19 -22.52
C PRO A 46 -3.77 -14.29 -22.94
N ALA A 47 -4.03 -14.16 -24.24
CA ALA A 47 -4.99 -13.17 -24.81
C ALA A 47 -6.42 -13.18 -24.23
N TRP A 48 -6.85 -14.23 -23.52
CA TRP A 48 -8.13 -14.25 -22.82
C TRP A 48 -8.10 -13.53 -21.45
N ALA A 49 -6.93 -13.37 -20.83
CA ALA A 49 -6.77 -12.75 -19.50
C ALA A 49 -7.11 -11.24 -19.53
N GLU A 50 -6.86 -10.56 -20.65
CA GLU A 50 -7.27 -9.17 -20.89
C GLU A 50 -8.80 -8.99 -21.00
N LEU A 51 -9.53 -10.09 -21.26
CA LEU A 51 -10.99 -10.13 -21.31
C LEU A 51 -11.62 -10.36 -19.93
N CYS A 52 -10.83 -10.63 -18.88
CA CYS A 52 -11.34 -10.84 -17.52
C CYS A 52 -11.98 -9.56 -16.96
N GLU A 53 -13.08 -9.73 -16.23
CA GLU A 53 -13.84 -8.69 -15.54
C GLU A 53 -13.91 -8.96 -14.03
N GLU A 54 -14.31 -10.17 -13.64
CA GLU A 54 -14.45 -10.62 -12.24
C GLU A 54 -13.79 -11.99 -12.06
N ILE A 55 -13.05 -12.20 -10.96
CA ILE A 55 -12.60 -13.53 -10.54
C ILE A 55 -13.69 -14.10 -9.61
N LEU A 56 -14.31 -15.21 -10.01
CA LEU A 56 -15.47 -15.80 -9.33
C LEU A 56 -15.10 -16.83 -8.26
N ASP A 57 -14.08 -17.64 -8.52
CA ASP A 57 -13.56 -18.70 -7.64
C ASP A 57 -12.11 -19.02 -8.02
N PHE A 58 -11.33 -19.54 -7.06
CA PHE A 58 -10.00 -20.07 -7.32
C PHE A 58 -9.66 -21.30 -6.46
N ARG A 59 -9.24 -22.37 -7.13
CA ARG A 59 -8.91 -23.67 -6.51
C ARG A 59 -7.41 -23.90 -6.51
N SER A 60 -6.77 -23.60 -5.38
CA SER A 60 -5.31 -23.69 -5.20
C SER A 60 -4.72 -25.07 -5.45
N GLN A 61 -5.42 -26.17 -5.12
CA GLN A 61 -4.96 -27.53 -5.37
C GLN A 61 -5.01 -27.93 -6.86
N GLU A 62 -5.86 -27.28 -7.65
CA GLU A 62 -6.10 -27.59 -9.06
C GLU A 62 -5.44 -26.57 -10.01
N TRP A 63 -4.90 -25.47 -9.49
CA TRP A 63 -4.49 -24.29 -10.28
C TRP A 63 -5.57 -23.86 -11.29
N ARG A 64 -6.82 -23.81 -10.82
CA ARG A 64 -8.02 -23.58 -11.64
C ARG A 64 -8.80 -22.37 -11.15
N TRP A 65 -9.02 -21.40 -12.02
CA TRP A 65 -9.82 -20.19 -11.79
C TRP A 65 -11.18 -20.32 -12.46
N SER A 66 -12.23 -19.86 -11.78
CA SER A 66 -13.50 -19.52 -12.42
C SER A 66 -13.55 -18.00 -12.59
N LEU A 67 -13.80 -17.54 -13.81
CA LEU A 67 -13.72 -16.12 -14.17
C LEU A 67 -14.99 -15.69 -14.91
N ARG A 68 -15.39 -14.42 -14.78
CA ARG A 68 -16.31 -13.76 -15.71
C ARG A 68 -15.51 -12.89 -16.65
N LEU A 69 -15.79 -13.03 -17.94
CA LEU A 69 -15.26 -12.15 -18.99
C LEU A 69 -16.17 -10.94 -19.17
N ARG A 70 -15.63 -9.84 -19.71
CA ARG A 70 -16.31 -8.58 -20.04
C ARG A 70 -17.49 -8.71 -21.01
N ASP A 71 -17.68 -9.87 -21.63
CA ASP A 71 -18.85 -10.21 -22.46
C ASP A 71 -19.92 -11.02 -21.68
N GLY A 72 -19.79 -11.09 -20.35
CA GLY A 72 -20.69 -11.78 -19.43
C GLY A 72 -20.45 -13.29 -19.31
N ARG A 73 -19.60 -13.91 -20.15
CA ARG A 73 -19.38 -15.36 -20.10
C ARG A 73 -18.58 -15.78 -18.87
N ALA A 74 -19.02 -16.84 -18.20
CA ALA A 74 -18.21 -17.54 -17.23
C ALA A 74 -17.27 -18.53 -17.93
N VAL A 75 -16.00 -18.55 -17.56
CA VAL A 75 -14.99 -19.47 -18.09
C VAL A 75 -14.19 -20.11 -16.97
N LEU A 76 -13.72 -21.33 -17.21
CA LEU A 76 -12.71 -22.00 -16.38
C LEU A 76 -11.35 -21.85 -17.05
N ALA A 77 -10.37 -21.33 -16.31
CA ALA A 77 -8.98 -21.23 -16.74
C ALA A 77 -8.12 -22.17 -15.89
N GLU A 78 -7.18 -22.86 -16.54
CA GLU A 78 -6.17 -23.69 -15.90
C GLU A 78 -4.79 -23.05 -16.09
N GLY A 79 -3.94 -23.18 -15.07
CA GLY A 79 -2.57 -22.67 -15.07
C GLY A 79 -1.65 -23.56 -14.26
N SER A 80 -0.51 -23.02 -13.84
CA SER A 80 0.45 -23.75 -13.01
C SER A 80 1.30 -22.80 -12.17
N GLU A 81 2.06 -23.36 -11.23
CA GLU A 81 3.07 -22.64 -10.43
C GLU A 81 4.12 -21.91 -11.29
N GLU A 82 4.38 -22.42 -12.51
CA GLU A 82 5.26 -21.80 -13.52
C GLU A 82 4.53 -20.83 -14.46
N ARG A 83 3.19 -20.84 -14.46
CA ARG A 83 2.31 -20.08 -15.37
C ARG A 83 1.21 -19.33 -14.60
N GLY A 84 1.63 -18.60 -13.58
CA GLY A 84 0.77 -17.65 -12.88
C GLY A 84 0.49 -16.38 -13.71
N PHE A 85 -0.57 -15.66 -13.34
CA PHE A 85 -0.92 -14.38 -13.94
C PHE A 85 -0.19 -13.23 -13.25
N LEU A 86 0.36 -12.31 -14.02
CA LEU A 86 0.79 -11.02 -13.49
C LEU A 86 -0.47 -10.18 -13.21
N VAL A 87 -0.66 -9.73 -11.98
CA VAL A 87 -1.73 -8.79 -11.64
C VAL A 87 -1.24 -7.39 -12.00
N ASP A 88 -1.90 -6.72 -12.95
CA ASP A 88 -1.60 -5.31 -13.29
C ASP A 88 -2.06 -4.39 -12.18
N HIS A 89 -3.30 -4.62 -11.77
CA HIS A 89 -3.94 -4.01 -10.63
C HIS A 89 -5.13 -4.84 -10.19
N CYS A 90 -5.53 -4.68 -8.93
CA CYS A 90 -6.72 -5.30 -8.36
C CYS A 90 -7.36 -4.37 -7.34
N LEU A 91 -8.65 -4.15 -7.48
CA LEU A 91 -9.56 -3.56 -6.51
C LEU A 91 -10.16 -4.67 -5.66
N LEU A 92 -10.02 -4.54 -4.35
CA LEU A 92 -10.51 -5.49 -3.34
C LEU A 92 -11.55 -4.75 -2.46
N PRO A 93 -12.79 -4.56 -2.93
CA PRO A 93 -13.75 -3.66 -2.29
C PRO A 93 -14.20 -4.17 -0.92
N GLU A 94 -14.30 -5.49 -0.73
CA GLU A 94 -14.59 -6.07 0.58
C GLU A 94 -13.50 -5.80 1.62
N ALA A 95 -12.25 -5.50 1.24
CA ALA A 95 -11.22 -5.11 2.22
C ALA A 95 -11.61 -3.81 2.95
N LEU A 96 -12.22 -2.85 2.24
CA LEU A 96 -12.80 -1.65 2.85
C LEU A 96 -14.10 -1.93 3.60
N LEU A 97 -14.91 -2.91 3.19
CA LEU A 97 -16.13 -3.26 3.91
C LEU A 97 -15.83 -3.98 5.24
N LEU A 98 -14.93 -4.98 5.22
CA LEU A 98 -14.45 -5.68 6.40
C LEU A 98 -13.67 -4.73 7.34
N GLY A 99 -12.80 -3.88 6.79
CA GLY A 99 -12.07 -2.86 7.56
C GLY A 99 -12.98 -1.79 8.19
N ASN A 100 -14.08 -1.41 7.53
CA ASN A 100 -15.07 -0.49 8.10
C ASN A 100 -15.97 -1.15 9.17
N LEU A 101 -16.21 -2.46 9.09
CA LEU A 101 -17.09 -3.19 10.02
C LEU A 101 -16.39 -3.61 11.31
N ALA A 102 -15.06 -3.58 11.36
CA ALA A 102 -14.28 -3.96 12.53
C ALA A 102 -13.00 -3.11 12.67
N MET A 103 -13.16 -1.82 13.02
CA MET A 103 -12.04 -1.05 13.59
C MET A 103 -11.42 -1.85 14.76
N PRO A 104 -10.09 -2.08 14.77
CA PRO A 104 -9.41 -2.71 15.89
C PRO A 104 -9.73 -1.94 17.17
N LYS A 105 -10.09 -2.64 18.25
CA LYS A 105 -10.54 -2.00 19.49
C LYS A 105 -9.48 -1.09 20.10
N GLU A 106 -8.22 -1.43 19.80
CA GLU A 106 -6.96 -0.81 20.21
C GLU A 106 -6.62 0.48 19.45
N VAL A 107 -7.34 0.80 18.35
CA VAL A 107 -6.98 1.86 17.40
C VAL A 107 -8.11 2.88 17.24
N GLY A 108 -7.78 4.15 17.43
CA GLY A 108 -8.60 5.30 17.10
C GLY A 108 -8.05 6.05 15.89
N VAL A 109 -8.92 6.78 15.18
CA VAL A 109 -8.50 7.76 14.17
C VAL A 109 -8.70 9.15 14.76
N THR A 110 -7.65 9.97 14.70
CA THR A 110 -7.59 11.32 15.25
C THR A 110 -7.10 12.29 14.18
N GLU A 111 -7.39 13.59 14.33
CA GLU A 111 -6.91 14.61 13.40
C GLU A 111 -5.71 15.37 13.98
N THR A 112 -4.72 15.63 13.12
CA THR A 112 -3.49 16.33 13.47
C THR A 112 -3.27 17.50 12.51
N ALA A 113 -2.91 18.66 13.07
CA ALA A 113 -2.70 19.89 12.30
C ALA A 113 -1.58 19.79 11.24
N LEU A 114 -0.72 18.77 11.31
CA LEU A 114 0.44 18.59 10.44
C LEU A 114 0.24 17.56 9.32
N ALA A 115 -0.68 16.60 9.48
CA ALA A 115 -0.75 15.44 8.58
C ALA A 115 -2.18 14.98 8.24
N GLY A 116 -3.22 15.73 8.63
CA GLY A 116 -4.61 15.31 8.44
C GLY A 116 -4.97 14.20 9.43
N LYS A 117 -5.16 12.98 8.97
CA LYS A 117 -5.53 11.83 9.82
C LYS A 117 -4.30 11.12 10.40
N ALA A 118 -4.38 10.75 11.66
CA ALA A 118 -3.41 9.90 12.34
C ALA A 118 -4.13 8.77 13.10
N LEU A 119 -3.40 7.70 13.43
CA LEU A 119 -3.88 6.68 14.36
C LEU A 119 -3.40 6.99 15.78
N GLU A 120 -4.24 6.69 16.77
CA GLU A 120 -3.92 6.72 18.21
C GLU A 120 -4.28 5.42 18.91
N ALA A 121 -3.59 5.09 20.00
CA ALA A 121 -3.92 3.95 20.84
C ALA A 121 -5.12 4.26 21.76
N THR A 122 -6.19 3.47 21.71
CA THR A 122 -7.39 3.67 22.57
C THR A 122 -7.25 3.00 23.95
N VAL A 123 -6.27 2.13 24.10
CA VAL A 123 -5.89 1.33 25.28
C VAL A 123 -4.37 1.27 25.39
N ASP A 124 -3.84 0.82 26.51
CA ASP A 124 -2.41 0.54 26.64
C ASP A 124 -2.05 -0.73 25.85
N ILE A 125 -1.00 -0.67 25.04
CA ILE A 125 -0.55 -1.77 24.18
C ILE A 125 0.87 -2.17 24.56
N SER A 126 1.04 -3.38 25.10
CA SER A 126 2.36 -3.89 25.47
C SER A 126 3.24 -4.18 24.24
N ARG A 127 4.55 -4.09 24.44
CA ARG A 127 5.57 -4.46 23.45
C ARG A 127 5.33 -5.85 22.83
N ASN A 128 5.63 -5.98 21.54
CA ASN A 128 5.45 -7.15 20.68
C ASN A 128 4.00 -7.59 20.45
N ARG A 129 3.00 -6.93 21.05
CA ARG A 129 1.59 -7.16 20.73
C ARG A 129 1.30 -6.76 19.30
N GLU A 130 0.36 -7.49 18.72
CA GLU A 130 -0.32 -7.07 17.49
C GLU A 130 -1.20 -5.86 17.80
N VAL A 131 -1.16 -4.86 16.92
CA VAL A 131 -2.03 -3.69 16.98
C VAL A 131 -3.20 -3.90 16.03
N PHE A 132 -2.92 -4.23 14.77
CA PHE A 132 -3.93 -4.62 13.78
C PHE A 132 -3.32 -5.37 12.59
N GLN A 133 -4.21 -5.99 11.81
CA GLN A 133 -3.93 -6.48 10.45
C GLN A 133 -4.91 -5.81 9.48
N GLU A 134 -4.47 -5.56 8.25
CA GLU A 134 -5.30 -4.92 7.21
C GLU A 134 -4.94 -5.44 5.82
N LEU A 135 -5.96 -5.82 5.04
CA LEU A 135 -5.80 -6.20 3.65
C LEU A 135 -5.76 -4.95 2.75
N PRO A 136 -4.98 -4.96 1.65
CA PRO A 136 -4.99 -3.87 0.69
C PRO A 136 -6.38 -3.77 0.04
N PHE A 137 -6.86 -2.54 -0.21
CA PHE A 137 -8.10 -2.31 -0.96
C PHE A 137 -7.85 -1.99 -2.43
N LEU A 138 -6.65 -1.50 -2.74
CA LEU A 138 -6.11 -1.44 -4.10
C LEU A 138 -4.72 -2.07 -4.11
N VAL A 139 -4.42 -2.81 -5.16
CA VAL A 139 -3.11 -3.35 -5.49
C VAL A 139 -2.75 -2.88 -6.89
N ALA A 140 -1.51 -2.44 -7.11
CA ALA A 140 -0.97 -2.06 -8.41
C ALA A 140 0.44 -2.63 -8.61
N ASP A 141 0.72 -3.16 -9.79
CA ASP A 141 2.02 -3.66 -10.22
C ASP A 141 3.10 -2.56 -10.19
N ARG A 142 4.37 -2.99 -10.17
CA ARG A 142 5.53 -2.09 -10.12
C ARG A 142 6.33 -2.00 -11.42
N SER A 143 5.94 -2.68 -12.51
CA SER A 143 6.63 -2.54 -13.81
C SER A 143 6.18 -1.31 -14.61
N ASP A 144 4.90 -0.92 -14.54
CA ASP A 144 4.39 0.38 -15.02
C ASP A 144 3.54 1.01 -13.91
N LEU A 145 4.22 1.67 -12.96
CA LEU A 145 3.57 2.20 -11.76
C LEU A 145 2.41 3.13 -12.10
N ALA A 146 2.62 4.15 -12.94
CA ALA A 146 1.60 5.17 -13.12
C ALA A 146 0.40 4.69 -13.93
N ARG A 147 0.57 3.85 -14.97
CA ARG A 147 -0.59 3.26 -15.67
C ARG A 147 -1.36 2.30 -14.77
N SER A 148 -0.69 1.39 -14.07
CA SER A 148 -1.35 0.46 -13.16
C SER A 148 -2.11 1.18 -12.04
N ARG A 149 -1.53 2.25 -11.47
CA ARG A 149 -2.17 3.07 -10.42
C ARG A 149 -3.39 3.84 -10.91
N LEU A 150 -3.33 4.39 -12.12
CA LEU A 150 -4.46 5.09 -12.73
C LEU A 150 -5.57 4.12 -13.15
N ALA A 151 -5.21 2.95 -13.71
CA ALA A 151 -6.18 1.90 -14.04
C ALA A 151 -6.88 1.36 -12.78
N ALA A 152 -6.14 1.16 -11.68
CA ALA A 152 -6.70 0.80 -10.38
C ALA A 152 -7.72 1.83 -9.86
N PHE A 153 -7.47 3.12 -10.08
CA PHE A 153 -8.39 4.20 -9.72
C PHE A 153 -9.64 4.23 -10.63
N ARG A 154 -9.50 3.95 -11.93
CA ARG A 154 -10.64 3.87 -12.87
C ARG A 154 -11.57 2.71 -12.57
N ASP A 155 -11.02 1.53 -12.29
CA ASP A 155 -11.83 0.37 -11.88
C ASP A 155 -12.53 0.63 -10.54
N LEU A 156 -11.91 1.40 -9.64
CA LEU A 156 -12.55 1.89 -8.41
C LEU A 156 -13.72 2.84 -8.70
N GLN A 157 -13.57 3.81 -9.60
CA GLN A 157 -14.64 4.73 -10.01
C GLN A 157 -15.80 4.01 -10.73
N ALA A 158 -15.50 2.96 -11.50
CA ALA A 158 -16.49 2.20 -12.27
C ALA A 158 -17.23 1.11 -11.44
N HIS A 159 -16.73 0.78 -10.24
CA HIS A 159 -17.33 -0.24 -9.39
C HIS A 159 -18.70 0.20 -8.82
N PRO A 160 -19.68 -0.69 -8.58
CA PRO A 160 -20.99 -0.32 -8.02
C PRO A 160 -20.96 0.39 -6.65
N GLU A 161 -19.96 0.12 -5.81
CA GLU A 161 -19.69 0.84 -4.55
C GLU A 161 -18.75 2.05 -4.74
N GLY A 162 -18.57 2.53 -5.97
CA GLY A 162 -17.51 3.46 -6.38
C GLY A 162 -17.44 4.73 -5.55
N GLU A 163 -18.57 5.36 -5.21
CA GLU A 163 -18.61 6.56 -4.36
C GLU A 163 -17.97 6.32 -2.97
N ARG A 164 -18.26 5.16 -2.35
CA ARG A 164 -17.74 4.80 -1.04
C ARG A 164 -16.25 4.46 -1.09
N LEU A 165 -15.82 3.78 -2.14
CA LEU A 165 -14.42 3.45 -2.39
C LEU A 165 -13.60 4.70 -2.71
N GLN A 166 -14.17 5.63 -3.49
CA GLN A 166 -13.57 6.93 -3.83
C GLN A 166 -13.44 7.79 -2.58
N SER A 167 -14.47 7.87 -1.73
CA SER A 167 -14.38 8.55 -0.44
C SER A 167 -13.21 8.02 0.40
N ALA A 168 -13.06 6.69 0.53
CA ALA A 168 -11.95 6.08 1.26
C ALA A 168 -10.57 6.33 0.61
N PHE A 169 -10.48 6.35 -0.72
CA PHE A 169 -9.27 6.73 -1.45
C PHE A 169 -8.94 8.23 -1.27
N GLU A 170 -9.96 9.08 -1.17
CA GLU A 170 -9.80 10.52 -1.01
C GLU A 170 -9.36 10.94 0.39
N GLU A 171 -9.65 10.13 1.42
CA GLU A 171 -9.08 10.27 2.77
C GLU A 171 -7.55 10.12 2.79
N LEU A 172 -6.94 9.51 1.76
CA LEU A 172 -5.50 9.38 1.65
C LEU A 172 -4.84 10.71 1.26
N THR A 173 -3.81 11.09 2.01
CA THR A 173 -3.06 12.34 1.75
C THR A 173 -2.23 12.26 0.48
N THR A 174 -2.14 13.36 -0.27
CA THR A 174 -1.20 13.52 -1.38
C THR A 174 0.20 13.91 -0.90
N GLY A 175 0.35 14.33 0.36
CA GLY A 175 1.63 14.79 0.93
C GLY A 175 2.23 16.01 0.23
N GLY A 176 1.46 16.76 -0.56
CA GLY A 176 1.97 17.84 -1.41
C GLY A 176 2.86 17.36 -2.57
N LEU A 177 2.78 16.08 -2.93
CA LEU A 177 3.62 15.49 -3.99
C LEU A 177 3.05 15.65 -5.40
N GLU A 178 1.85 16.23 -5.57
CA GLU A 178 1.19 16.42 -6.87
C GLU A 178 2.11 17.08 -7.89
N GLY A 179 2.84 18.13 -7.48
CA GLY A 179 3.82 18.83 -8.32
C GLY A 179 4.94 17.95 -8.85
N LYS A 180 5.33 16.89 -8.12
CA LYS A 180 6.32 15.88 -8.56
C LYS A 180 5.72 14.83 -9.50
N CYS A 181 4.40 14.71 -9.54
CA CYS A 181 3.67 13.76 -10.39
C CYS A 181 3.14 14.41 -11.69
N MET A 182 3.19 15.74 -11.85
CA MET A 182 2.60 16.45 -13.00
C MET A 182 3.16 16.00 -14.36
N GLU A 183 4.46 15.76 -14.47
CA GLU A 183 5.11 15.32 -15.73
C GLU A 183 4.64 13.92 -16.14
N GLU A 184 4.69 12.96 -15.20
CA GLU A 184 4.20 11.60 -15.43
C GLU A 184 2.69 11.57 -15.70
N ALA A 185 1.92 12.42 -15.02
CA ALA A 185 0.48 12.58 -15.25
C ALA A 185 0.15 13.16 -16.64
N ALA A 186 0.95 14.11 -17.15
CA ALA A 186 0.74 14.71 -18.47
C ALA A 186 0.88 13.68 -19.61
N HIS A 187 1.69 12.64 -19.42
CA HIS A 187 1.82 11.52 -20.37
C HIS A 187 0.67 10.50 -20.31
N LEU A 188 -0.24 10.62 -19.33
CA LEU A 188 -1.35 9.70 -19.10
C LEU A 188 -2.74 10.35 -19.23
N ALA A 189 -2.81 11.68 -19.34
CA ALA A 189 -4.05 12.41 -19.48
C ALA A 189 -4.82 12.03 -20.75
N ASP A 190 -6.13 11.87 -20.59
CA ASP A 190 -7.06 11.52 -21.66
C ASP A 190 -8.42 12.21 -21.43
N SER A 191 -9.48 11.73 -22.08
CA SER A 191 -10.83 12.29 -21.92
C SER A 191 -11.53 11.92 -20.61
N GLN A 192 -10.98 11.01 -19.80
CA GLN A 192 -11.57 10.59 -18.52
C GLN A 192 -11.00 11.38 -17.34
N ASN A 193 -9.69 11.60 -17.30
CA ASN A 193 -9.03 12.24 -16.15
C ASN A 193 -8.07 13.37 -16.58
N SER A 194 -8.11 14.50 -15.88
CA SER A 194 -7.19 15.62 -16.13
C SER A 194 -5.79 15.34 -15.57
N VAL A 195 -4.79 16.11 -16.02
CA VAL A 195 -3.41 16.04 -15.51
C VAL A 195 -3.37 16.19 -13.98
N GLU A 196 -4.14 17.13 -13.44
CA GLU A 196 -4.20 17.43 -12.00
C GLU A 196 -4.89 16.30 -11.22
N GLU A 197 -5.89 15.63 -11.81
CA GLU A 197 -6.52 14.46 -11.19
C GLU A 197 -5.57 13.27 -11.15
N ILE A 198 -4.91 12.96 -12.27
CA ILE A 198 -3.92 11.89 -12.34
C ILE A 198 -2.76 12.19 -11.39
N ALA A 199 -2.26 13.43 -11.33
CA ALA A 199 -1.22 13.83 -10.38
C ALA A 199 -1.64 13.60 -8.92
N ARG A 200 -2.90 13.88 -8.54
CA ARG A 200 -3.43 13.54 -7.20
C ARG A 200 -3.50 12.03 -6.95
N VAL A 201 -3.91 11.24 -7.95
CA VAL A 201 -3.92 9.76 -7.86
C VAL A 201 -2.51 9.23 -7.63
N LEU A 202 -1.54 9.66 -8.44
CA LEU A 202 -0.14 9.23 -8.34
C LEU A 202 0.50 9.67 -7.01
N ALA A 203 0.24 10.89 -6.56
CA ALA A 203 0.73 11.41 -5.28
C ALA A 203 0.19 10.60 -4.08
N ARG A 204 -1.11 10.27 -4.06
CA ARG A 204 -1.69 9.37 -3.04
C ARG A 204 -1.00 8.00 -3.03
N TRP A 205 -0.80 7.40 -4.20
CA TRP A 205 -0.05 6.14 -4.29
C TRP A 205 1.40 6.27 -3.80
N GLN A 206 2.09 7.38 -4.10
CA GLN A 206 3.47 7.61 -3.67
C GLN A 206 3.60 7.82 -2.15
N CYS A 207 2.65 8.52 -1.53
CA CYS A 207 2.64 8.74 -0.09
C CYS A 207 2.26 7.49 0.71
N ASN A 208 1.22 6.78 0.29
CA ASN A 208 0.50 5.85 1.16
C ASN A 208 0.81 4.37 0.86
N SER A 209 1.40 4.03 -0.30
CA SER A 209 1.54 2.62 -0.67
C SER A 209 2.64 1.86 0.08
N GLN A 210 2.31 0.64 0.51
CA GLN A 210 3.26 -0.32 1.03
C GLN A 210 3.77 -1.22 -0.10
N ARG A 211 5.08 -1.47 -0.14
CA ARG A 211 5.69 -2.38 -1.11
C ARG A 211 5.48 -3.84 -0.72
N MET A 212 5.07 -4.64 -1.70
CA MET A 212 5.02 -6.10 -1.65
C MET A 212 6.22 -6.65 -2.43
N SER A 213 6.74 -7.80 -2.01
CA SER A 213 7.92 -8.42 -2.63
C SER A 213 7.60 -9.54 -3.62
N VAL A 214 6.50 -10.28 -3.39
CA VAL A 214 6.15 -11.49 -4.17
C VAL A 214 4.63 -11.54 -4.41
N PRO A 215 4.15 -11.28 -5.64
CA PRO A 215 4.87 -10.61 -6.73
C PRO A 215 5.25 -9.16 -6.35
N PRO A 216 6.15 -8.51 -7.11
CA PRO A 216 6.55 -7.11 -6.88
C PRO A 216 5.42 -6.10 -7.14
N ALA A 217 4.52 -5.93 -6.17
CA ALA A 217 3.39 -5.00 -6.24
C ALA A 217 3.50 -3.87 -5.19
N SER A 218 2.57 -2.94 -5.24
CA SER A 218 2.30 -1.96 -4.19
C SER A 218 0.82 -2.01 -3.81
N GLY A 219 0.51 -1.93 -2.52
CA GLY A 219 -0.87 -1.90 -2.01
C GLY A 219 -1.21 -0.56 -1.37
N LEU A 220 -2.47 -0.16 -1.46
CA LEU A 220 -3.08 0.87 -0.62
C LEU A 220 -3.99 0.24 0.43
N TYR A 221 -3.97 0.87 1.59
CA TYR A 221 -4.64 0.46 2.82
C TYR A 221 -5.27 1.72 3.41
N ARG A 222 -6.22 1.59 4.35
CA ARG A 222 -6.83 2.75 4.97
C ARG A 222 -6.15 3.11 6.28
N LEU A 223 -6.16 2.20 7.26
CA LEU A 223 -5.64 2.47 8.60
C LEU A 223 -4.11 2.58 8.60
N HIS A 224 -3.43 1.67 7.91
CA HIS A 224 -1.98 1.71 7.75
C HIS A 224 -1.47 3.02 7.14
N SER A 225 -2.27 3.67 6.29
CA SER A 225 -1.93 4.96 5.69
C SER A 225 -2.11 6.16 6.63
N PHE A 226 -2.76 5.97 7.78
CA PHE A 226 -2.83 6.96 8.87
C PHE A 226 -1.74 6.74 9.95
N LEU A 227 -0.89 5.70 9.83
CA LEU A 227 0.29 5.56 10.70
C LEU A 227 1.31 6.65 10.36
N GLN A 228 1.56 7.57 11.29
CA GLN A 228 2.44 8.73 11.03
C GLN A 228 3.93 8.38 11.09
N HIS A 229 4.78 9.19 10.46
CA HIS A 229 6.22 9.00 10.52
C HIS A 229 6.80 9.36 11.90
N SER A 230 7.68 8.52 12.43
CA SER A 230 8.58 8.90 13.51
C SER A 230 9.98 8.31 13.30
N CYS A 231 11.01 9.12 13.56
CA CYS A 231 12.41 8.66 13.64
C CYS A 231 12.72 7.92 14.96
N ALA A 232 11.75 7.84 15.88
CA ALA A 232 11.72 6.91 17.01
C ALA A 232 10.30 6.30 17.07
N PRO A 233 10.00 5.34 16.18
CA PRO A 233 8.65 4.79 16.03
C PRO A 233 8.26 3.91 17.23
N ASN A 234 6.95 3.69 17.38
CA ASN A 234 6.40 2.75 18.36
C ASN A 234 5.76 1.50 17.71
N CYS A 235 5.53 1.53 16.39
CA CYS A 235 5.07 0.40 15.60
C CYS A 235 6.06 0.00 14.49
N ALA A 236 6.13 -1.30 14.22
CA ALA A 236 6.73 -1.87 13.01
C ALA A 236 5.62 -2.46 12.11
N VAL A 237 5.87 -2.44 10.80
CA VAL A 237 4.94 -2.94 9.77
C VAL A 237 5.59 -4.09 9.00
N GLY A 238 5.00 -5.28 9.09
CA GLY A 238 5.28 -6.41 8.21
C GLY A 238 4.27 -6.48 7.06
N VAL A 239 4.59 -7.25 6.02
CA VAL A 239 3.65 -7.60 4.93
C VAL A 239 3.68 -9.11 4.77
N LEU A 240 2.52 -9.76 4.81
CA LEU A 240 2.40 -11.21 4.59
C LEU A 240 2.54 -11.52 3.09
N PHE A 241 3.55 -12.32 2.73
CA PHE A 241 3.88 -12.59 1.32
C PHE A 241 2.75 -13.27 0.51
N SER A 242 1.85 -14.00 1.16
CA SER A 242 0.77 -14.77 0.54
C SER A 242 -0.54 -14.01 0.30
N THR A 243 -0.69 -12.82 0.90
CA THR A 243 -1.95 -12.05 0.89
C THR A 243 -1.74 -10.55 0.66
N GLY A 244 -0.50 -10.05 0.83
CA GLY A 244 -0.23 -8.61 0.85
C GLY A 244 -0.77 -7.91 2.10
N GLU A 245 -1.33 -8.64 3.06
CA GLU A 245 -1.86 -8.11 4.32
C GLU A 245 -0.74 -7.43 5.12
N VAL A 246 -0.98 -6.20 5.58
CA VAL A 246 -0.07 -5.53 6.51
C VAL A 246 -0.36 -5.99 7.92
N LEU A 247 0.72 -6.22 8.66
CA LEU A 247 0.69 -6.63 10.06
C LEU A 247 1.43 -5.58 10.88
N VAL A 248 0.72 -4.89 11.76
CA VAL A 248 1.26 -3.81 12.60
C VAL A 248 1.48 -4.33 14.01
N ARG A 249 2.72 -4.22 14.52
CA ARG A 249 3.08 -4.67 15.88
C ARG A 249 3.76 -3.54 16.65
N ALA A 250 3.45 -3.45 17.95
CA ALA A 250 4.12 -2.55 18.87
C ALA A 250 5.57 -3.00 19.11
N ILE A 251 6.57 -2.13 18.93
CA ILE A 251 7.99 -2.44 19.17
C ILE A 251 8.50 -1.98 20.54
N ARG A 252 7.70 -1.17 21.24
CA ARG A 252 7.80 -0.83 22.67
C ARG A 252 6.39 -0.81 23.26
N ASP A 253 6.28 -0.58 24.57
CA ASP A 253 4.98 -0.28 25.17
C ASP A 253 4.45 1.07 24.65
N ILE A 254 3.14 1.14 24.45
CA ILE A 254 2.41 2.30 23.92
C ILE A 254 1.30 2.63 24.91
N CYS A 255 1.24 3.87 25.38
CA CYS A 255 0.19 4.30 26.29
C CYS A 255 -1.10 4.66 25.53
N LYS A 256 -2.25 4.51 26.18
CA LYS A 256 -3.51 5.08 25.70
C LYS A 256 -3.36 6.58 25.40
N GLY A 257 -3.88 7.02 24.25
CA GLY A 257 -3.80 8.39 23.75
C GLY A 257 -2.50 8.71 23.01
N GLU A 258 -1.55 7.77 22.93
CA GLU A 258 -0.32 7.95 22.16
C GLU A 258 -0.56 7.69 20.66
N LEU A 259 0.01 8.53 19.79
CA LEU A 259 -0.06 8.34 18.34
C LEU A 259 0.70 7.09 17.91
N LEU A 260 0.09 6.26 17.06
CA LEU A 260 0.72 5.09 16.46
C LEU A 260 1.58 5.53 15.26
N THR A 261 2.89 5.26 15.35
CA THR A 261 3.90 5.80 14.43
C THR A 261 4.86 4.73 13.94
N ARG A 262 5.31 4.87 12.70
CA ARG A 262 6.22 3.94 12.01
C ARG A 262 7.40 4.67 11.36
N ASN A 263 8.46 3.92 11.01
CA ASN A 263 9.41 4.38 10.01
C ASN A 263 8.78 4.25 8.60
N TYR A 264 8.92 5.29 7.77
CA TYR A 264 8.47 5.30 6.36
C TYR A 264 9.54 4.74 5.42
N GLU A 265 10.79 4.80 5.85
CA GLU A 265 11.97 4.46 5.07
C GLU A 265 12.51 3.08 5.50
N ARG A 266 13.67 2.69 4.95
CA ARG A 266 14.36 1.46 5.37
C ARG A 266 14.99 1.65 6.75
N GLU A 267 15.33 0.56 7.45
CA GLU A 267 15.90 0.64 8.80
C GLU A 267 17.16 1.52 8.88
N ALA A 268 18.06 1.41 7.90
CA ALA A 268 19.28 2.22 7.80
C ALA A 268 19.05 3.75 7.77
N PHE A 269 17.82 4.23 7.48
CA PHE A 269 17.47 5.65 7.62
C PHE A 269 17.52 6.13 9.07
N LEU A 270 17.23 5.26 10.05
CA LEU A 270 17.23 5.62 11.47
C LEU A 270 18.64 5.82 12.05
N GLU A 271 19.67 5.31 11.38
CA GLU A 271 21.10 5.50 11.70
C GLU A 271 21.64 6.86 11.22
N LEU A 272 20.95 7.53 10.28
CA LEU A 272 21.35 8.84 9.77
C LEU A 272 21.21 9.94 10.82
N GLN A 273 22.05 10.97 10.70
CA GLN A 273 22.02 12.16 11.55
C GLN A 273 20.73 12.98 11.33
N TYR A 274 20.40 13.84 12.29
CA TYR A 274 19.21 14.71 12.26
C TYR A 274 19.03 15.44 10.92
N SER A 275 20.05 16.15 10.47
CA SER A 275 20.06 16.93 9.23
C SER A 275 19.82 16.07 7.99
N GLU A 276 20.49 14.93 7.90
CA GLU A 276 20.34 13.95 6.81
C GLU A 276 18.92 13.38 6.75
N ARG A 277 18.34 13.02 7.91
CA ARG A 277 16.95 12.54 7.98
C ARG A 277 15.94 13.60 7.56
N GLN A 278 16.10 14.84 8.01
CA GLN A 278 15.25 15.96 7.59
C GLN A 278 15.35 16.22 6.09
N GLN A 279 16.56 16.28 5.55
CA GLN A 279 16.79 16.50 4.13
C GLN A 279 16.18 15.37 3.27
N HIS A 280 16.39 14.11 3.66
CA HIS A 280 15.83 12.95 2.96
C HIS A 280 14.30 12.97 2.96
N LEU A 281 13.65 13.24 4.09
CA LEU A 281 12.19 13.30 4.16
C LEU A 281 11.62 14.49 3.38
N LEU A 282 12.27 15.66 3.41
CA LEU A 282 11.83 16.81 2.60
C LEU A 282 11.94 16.50 1.10
N GLN A 283 13.06 15.91 0.66
CA GLN A 283 13.28 15.56 -0.75
C GLN A 283 12.34 14.44 -1.23
N THR A 284 12.19 13.35 -0.47
CA THR A 284 11.45 12.15 -0.90
C THR A 284 9.96 12.17 -0.55
N ARG A 285 9.58 12.78 0.58
CA ARG A 285 8.21 12.79 1.13
C ARG A 285 7.58 14.18 1.26
N GLY A 286 8.33 15.26 1.06
CA GLY A 286 7.79 16.63 1.02
C GLY A 286 7.55 17.30 2.37
N PHE A 287 7.98 16.71 3.49
CA PHE A 287 7.73 17.26 4.84
C PHE A 287 8.98 17.33 5.72
N ALA A 288 8.97 18.25 6.69
CA ALA A 288 9.94 18.30 7.78
C ALA A 288 9.40 17.53 8.99
N CYS A 289 10.21 16.63 9.55
CA CYS A 289 9.78 15.73 10.62
C CYS A 289 9.83 16.40 11.99
N LEU A 290 8.67 16.46 12.67
CA LEU A 290 8.50 17.03 14.00
C LEU A 290 8.25 15.95 15.09
N CYS A 291 8.75 14.73 14.88
CA CYS A 291 8.66 13.65 15.88
C CYS A 291 9.56 13.91 17.10
N GLU A 292 9.28 13.24 18.22
CA GLU A 292 10.00 13.45 19.50
C GLU A 292 11.53 13.38 19.37
N ARG A 293 12.06 12.43 18.59
CA ARG A 293 13.50 12.32 18.34
C ARG A 293 14.04 13.54 17.58
N CYS A 294 13.32 14.01 16.58
CA CYS A 294 13.71 15.19 15.80
C CYS A 294 13.62 16.47 16.64
N THR A 295 12.57 16.66 17.44
CA THR A 295 12.49 17.80 18.39
C THR A 295 13.61 17.79 19.42
N ARG A 296 14.02 16.60 19.90
CA ARG A 296 15.15 16.46 20.83
C ARG A 296 16.49 16.75 20.17
N GLU A 297 16.67 16.33 18.91
CA GLU A 297 17.91 16.49 18.16
C GLU A 297 18.08 17.88 17.51
N SER A 298 17.00 18.64 17.25
CA SER A 298 17.10 19.99 16.70
C SER A 298 17.65 21.03 17.68
N GLY A 299 17.60 20.74 18.99
CA GLY A 299 17.97 21.68 20.06
C GLY A 299 16.90 22.75 20.34
N GLU A 300 15.79 22.74 19.62
CA GLU A 300 14.67 23.67 19.83
C GLU A 300 13.81 23.20 21.01
N LYS A 301 13.37 24.13 21.87
CA LYS A 301 12.46 23.81 22.97
C LYS A 301 11.09 23.42 22.39
N LYS A 302 10.48 22.36 22.94
CA LYS A 302 9.15 21.86 22.54
C LYS A 302 8.15 23.01 22.36
N LEU A 303 7.61 23.15 21.14
CA LEU A 303 6.28 23.70 20.95
C LEU A 303 5.29 22.65 21.46
N GLU A 304 4.40 23.04 22.38
CA GLU A 304 3.43 22.10 22.97
C GLU A 304 2.38 21.67 21.95
N TYR A 305 2.09 20.36 21.93
CA TYR A 305 1.07 19.78 21.08
C TYR A 305 -0.32 20.25 21.56
N GLY A 306 -0.94 21.18 20.85
CA GLY A 306 -2.26 21.75 21.19
C GLY A 306 -2.30 23.25 21.50
N GLY A 307 -1.16 23.96 21.47
CA GLY A 307 -1.14 25.41 21.61
C GLY A 307 -1.76 26.13 20.40
N LYS A 308 -2.79 26.96 20.60
CA LYS A 308 -3.27 27.89 19.56
C LYS A 308 -2.15 28.84 19.18
N LEU A 309 -1.97 29.09 17.88
CA LEU A 309 -1.13 30.16 17.35
C LEU A 309 -1.70 31.53 17.79
N THR A 310 -1.21 32.06 18.91
CA THR A 310 -1.31 33.49 19.21
C THR A 310 -0.20 34.21 18.46
N ALA A 311 -0.57 34.97 17.44
CA ALA A 311 0.36 35.81 16.72
C ALA A 311 0.81 36.99 17.61
N ASP A 312 2.00 36.88 18.22
CA ASP A 312 2.86 38.04 18.46
C ASP A 312 4.29 37.65 18.87
N SER A 313 5.25 38.01 18.03
CA SER A 313 6.64 38.34 18.43
C SER A 313 7.34 39.08 17.28
N ASP A 314 6.94 40.34 17.09
CA ASP A 314 7.53 41.23 16.10
C ASP A 314 8.96 41.67 16.48
N LYS A 315 9.79 41.96 15.45
CA LYS A 315 11.11 42.65 15.46
C LYS A 315 11.98 42.60 16.74
N SER A 316 13.19 42.04 16.62
CA SER A 316 14.36 42.85 16.20
C SER A 316 15.69 42.09 16.26
N ALA A 317 16.46 42.17 15.17
CA ALA A 317 17.92 42.01 15.17
C ALA A 317 18.49 42.85 14.03
N ARG A 318 19.12 43.99 14.36
CA ARG A 318 19.74 44.88 13.38
C ARG A 318 21.13 44.33 13.02
N PHE A 319 21.43 44.22 11.73
CA PHE A 319 22.82 44.18 11.28
C PHE A 319 23.39 45.60 11.28
N SER A 320 24.57 45.78 11.88
CA SER A 320 25.39 46.98 11.81
C SER A 320 26.84 46.56 12.05
N SER A 321 27.75 47.12 11.24
CA SER A 321 29.18 46.76 11.06
C SER A 321 29.44 45.35 10.54
#